data_AF-A0A4S8R1M7-F1
#
_entry.id   AF-A0A4S8R1M7-F1
#
_cell.length_a   1.000
_cell.length_b   1.000
_cell.length_c   1.000
_cell.angle_alpha   90.00
_cell.angle_beta   90.00
_cell.angle_gamma   90.00
#
_symmetry.space_group_name_H-M   'P 1'
#
loop_
_entity.id
_entity.type
_entity.pdbx_description
1 polymer ?
#
loop_
_entity_poly.entity_id
_entity_poly.type
_entity_poly.pdbx_seq_one_letter_code
_entity_poly.pdbx_strand_id
1 'polypeptide(L)'
;MAFRPTHAWSPPFNNIQPNPNSPFSNATPQVLDIPLSSQEIHYREICGMLKYTQDNTRQITKDKKKCSQELQVALMRLDMGGREGRDGRERMRKVVVLRKVVRSHQDYKKNLMVCEGELWRNESELRRMLRLQVRENGNADYYEGRNWWFVAGEEESDDEDGEDEEDEENEEEEMDEGNEVEGSEGMELDCWSEEDEDLEMEMEG
;
A
#
# COMPACT_ATOMS: atom_id res chain seq x y z
N MET A 1 36.38 64.87 -45.51
CA MET A 1 36.13 64.18 -44.23
C MET A 1 36.05 62.69 -44.51
N ALA A 2 36.81 61.89 -43.76
CA ALA A 2 37.06 60.48 -44.04
C ALA A 2 36.40 59.58 -42.98
N PHE A 3 35.73 58.51 -43.45
CA PHE A 3 35.32 57.26 -42.79
C PHE A 3 34.33 57.33 -41.58
N ARG A 4 33.40 56.38 -41.36
CA ARG A 4 33.42 54.92 -41.60
C ARG A 4 32.03 54.33 -41.95
N PRO A 5 31.96 53.25 -42.75
CA PRO A 5 30.78 52.39 -42.87
C PRO A 5 30.60 51.46 -41.66
N THR A 6 29.34 51.13 -41.41
CA THR A 6 28.76 50.26 -40.37
C THR A 6 29.42 48.87 -40.29
N HIS A 7 29.74 48.43 -39.07
CA HIS A 7 30.20 47.08 -38.77
C HIS A 7 29.09 46.06 -39.05
N ALA A 8 29.20 45.29 -40.14
CA ALA A 8 28.40 44.09 -40.33
C ALA A 8 28.97 42.98 -39.44
N TRP A 9 28.21 42.57 -38.41
CA TRP A 9 28.48 41.36 -37.64
C TRP A 9 27.98 40.14 -38.44
N SER A 10 28.77 39.70 -39.41
CA SER A 10 28.67 38.34 -39.96
C SER A 10 29.98 37.63 -39.66
N PRO A 11 30.00 36.48 -38.96
CA PRO A 11 31.21 35.69 -38.85
C PRO A 11 31.61 35.21 -40.27
N PRO A 12 32.90 35.24 -40.62
CA PRO A 12 33.35 34.80 -41.92
C PRO A 12 33.09 33.30 -42.09
N PHE A 13 32.51 32.93 -43.24
CA PHE A 13 32.17 31.55 -43.62
C PHE A 13 33.36 30.59 -43.78
N ASN A 14 34.58 31.04 -43.48
CA ASN A 14 35.81 30.25 -43.62
C ASN A 14 36.48 30.04 -42.26
N ASN A 15 35.87 29.26 -41.36
CA ASN A 15 36.60 28.47 -40.34
C ASN A 15 35.71 27.55 -39.47
N ILE A 16 34.75 26.86 -40.06
CA ILE A 16 34.04 25.78 -39.35
C ILE A 16 34.20 24.48 -40.14
N GLN A 17 35.43 24.17 -40.56
CA GLN A 17 35.78 22.78 -40.72
C GLN A 17 36.34 22.34 -39.38
N PRO A 18 35.68 21.42 -38.66
CA PRO A 18 36.26 20.87 -37.44
C PRO A 18 37.63 20.30 -37.80
N ASN A 19 38.66 20.64 -37.03
CA ASN A 19 40.00 20.14 -37.25
C ASN A 19 39.95 18.60 -37.30
N PRO A 20 40.32 17.96 -38.42
CA PRO A 20 40.25 16.49 -38.56
C PRO A 20 41.22 15.76 -37.60
N ASN A 21 42.18 16.49 -37.03
CA ASN A 21 43.09 16.00 -35.99
C ASN A 21 42.66 16.40 -34.58
N SER A 22 41.52 17.08 -34.42
CA SER A 22 40.91 17.23 -33.11
C SER A 22 40.27 15.89 -32.76
N PRO A 23 40.66 15.21 -31.67
CA PRO A 23 39.85 14.13 -31.17
C PRO A 23 38.45 14.69 -30.93
N PHE A 24 37.42 14.02 -31.45
CA PHE A 24 36.06 14.27 -30.97
C PHE A 24 36.14 14.17 -29.45
N SER A 25 35.81 15.25 -28.75
CA SER A 25 35.67 15.14 -27.30
C SER A 25 34.54 14.15 -27.09
N ASN A 26 34.87 12.91 -26.74
CA ASN A 26 33.96 12.01 -26.05
C ASN A 26 33.72 12.67 -24.70
N ALA A 27 32.96 13.75 -24.68
CA ALA A 27 32.41 14.28 -23.46
C ALA A 27 31.58 13.13 -22.93
N THR A 28 32.09 12.47 -21.90
CA THR A 28 31.32 11.53 -21.11
C THR A 28 29.97 12.20 -20.89
N PRO A 29 28.84 11.59 -21.28
CA PRO A 29 27.54 12.20 -21.07
C PRO A 29 27.52 12.63 -19.60
N GLN A 30 27.39 13.95 -19.38
CA GLN A 30 27.26 14.44 -18.02
C GLN A 30 25.99 13.77 -17.51
N VAL A 31 26.16 12.80 -16.63
CA VAL A 31 25.05 12.25 -15.86
C VAL A 31 24.61 13.42 -15.00
N LEU A 32 23.68 14.21 -15.55
CA LEU A 32 23.04 15.29 -14.84
C LEU A 32 22.24 14.60 -13.75
N ASP A 33 22.78 14.65 -12.54
CA ASP A 33 22.08 14.23 -11.33
C ASP A 33 21.03 15.31 -11.02
N ILE A 34 19.99 15.37 -11.86
CA ILE A 34 18.90 16.33 -11.73
C ILE A 34 18.09 15.90 -10.50
N PRO A 35 18.01 16.73 -9.46
CA PRO A 35 17.21 16.42 -8.29
C PRO A 35 15.75 16.29 -8.70
N LEU A 36 15.03 15.55 -7.88
CA LEU A 36 13.68 15.12 -8.18
C LEU A 36 12.71 16.25 -7.89
N SER A 37 11.73 16.38 -8.77
CA SER A 37 10.57 17.22 -8.49
C SER A 37 9.79 16.66 -7.30
N SER A 38 9.05 17.54 -6.63
CA SER A 38 8.18 17.13 -5.52
C SER A 38 7.14 16.09 -5.96
N GLN A 39 6.66 16.16 -7.20
CA GLN A 39 5.71 15.18 -7.75
C GLN A 39 6.36 13.81 -7.94
N GLU A 40 7.60 13.76 -8.40
CA GLU A 40 8.33 12.50 -8.52
C GLU A 40 8.62 11.87 -7.17
N ILE A 41 9.05 12.67 -6.18
CA ILE A 41 9.23 12.19 -4.80
C ILE A 41 7.92 11.59 -4.28
N HIS A 42 6.82 12.31 -4.45
CA HIS A 42 5.51 11.86 -4.01
C HIS A 42 5.04 10.57 -4.69
N TYR A 43 5.31 10.41 -6.00
CA TYR A 43 5.05 9.17 -6.71
C TYR A 43 5.76 7.98 -6.05
N ARG A 44 7.02 8.15 -5.63
CA ARG A 44 7.75 7.06 -4.96
C ARG A 44 7.21 6.72 -3.61
N GLU A 45 6.80 7.74 -2.86
CA GLU A 45 6.19 7.54 -1.55
C GLU A 45 4.94 6.67 -1.71
N ILE A 46 4.11 6.97 -2.71
CA ILE A 46 2.92 6.16 -3.04
C ILE A 46 3.31 4.74 -3.43
N CYS A 47 4.30 4.54 -4.31
CA CYS A 47 4.76 3.19 -4.67
C CYS A 47 5.32 2.42 -3.46
N GLY A 48 6.05 3.10 -2.57
CA GLY A 48 6.55 2.51 -1.34
C GLY A 48 5.42 2.10 -0.39
N MET A 49 4.40 2.94 -0.25
CA MET A 49 3.20 2.63 0.52
C MET A 49 2.39 1.49 -0.10
N LEU A 50 2.28 1.41 -1.43
CA LEU A 50 1.65 0.28 -2.12
C LEU A 50 2.37 -1.03 -1.80
N LYS A 51 3.69 -1.06 -1.98
CA LYS A 51 4.50 -2.23 -1.66
C LYS A 51 4.34 -2.65 -0.20
N TYR A 52 4.44 -1.69 0.72
CA TYR A 52 4.22 -1.96 2.15
C TYR A 52 2.83 -2.55 2.40
N THR A 53 1.78 -2.00 1.78
CA THR A 53 0.41 -2.47 1.95
C THR A 53 0.24 -3.89 1.44
N GLN A 54 0.79 -4.21 0.26
CA GLN A 54 0.77 -5.56 -0.33
C GLN A 54 1.53 -6.58 0.52
N ASP A 55 2.73 -6.23 0.98
CA ASP A 55 3.53 -7.09 1.84
C ASP A 55 2.80 -7.37 3.18
N ASN A 56 2.16 -6.36 3.76
CA ASN A 56 1.37 -6.52 4.98
C ASN A 56 0.10 -7.34 4.74
N THR A 57 -0.57 -7.19 3.60
CA THR A 57 -1.75 -7.99 3.24
C THR A 57 -1.38 -9.47 3.10
N ARG A 58 -0.22 -9.78 2.50
CA ARG A 58 0.31 -11.15 2.42
C ARG A 58 0.62 -11.71 3.82
N GLN A 59 1.32 -10.92 4.64
CA GLN A 59 1.69 -11.34 6.00
C GLN A 59 0.46 -11.57 6.89
N ILE A 60 -0.51 -10.64 6.92
CA ILE A 60 -1.70 -10.77 7.76
C ILE A 60 -2.56 -11.95 7.33
N THR A 61 -2.62 -12.26 6.02
CA THR A 61 -3.35 -13.41 5.51
C THR A 61 -2.73 -14.71 6.00
N LYS A 62 -1.39 -14.81 5.98
CA LYS A 62 -0.66 -15.95 6.53
C LYS A 62 -0.88 -16.11 8.04
N ASP A 63 -0.79 -15.01 8.79
CA ASP A 63 -0.98 -15.04 10.25
C ASP A 63 -2.43 -15.38 10.62
N LYS A 64 -3.42 -14.85 9.89
CA LYS A 64 -4.83 -15.25 10.02
C LYS A 64 -5.01 -16.75 9.81
N LYS A 65 -4.41 -17.33 8.75
CA LYS A 65 -4.50 -18.77 8.47
C LYS A 65 -3.96 -19.58 9.65
N LYS A 66 -2.80 -19.21 10.17
CA LYS A 66 -2.20 -19.86 11.36
C LYS A 66 -3.10 -19.75 12.59
N CYS A 67 -3.57 -18.55 12.93
CA CYS A 67 -4.45 -18.35 14.08
C CYS A 67 -5.79 -19.09 13.94
N SER A 68 -6.31 -19.21 12.71
CA SER A 68 -7.55 -19.95 12.43
C SER A 68 -7.36 -21.45 12.67
N GLN A 69 -6.23 -22.03 12.24
CA GLN A 69 -5.89 -23.42 12.54
C GLN A 69 -5.73 -23.64 14.05
N GLU A 70 -5.05 -22.74 14.75
CA GLU A 70 -4.92 -22.81 16.21
C GLU A 70 -6.29 -22.71 16.91
N LEU A 71 -7.20 -21.89 16.39
CA LEU A 71 -8.57 -21.77 16.89
C LEU A 71 -9.34 -23.08 16.71
N GLN A 72 -9.25 -23.73 15.55
CA GLN A 72 -9.89 -25.03 15.32
C GLN A 72 -9.41 -26.08 16.32
N VAL A 73 -8.09 -26.17 16.53
CA VAL A 73 -7.51 -27.09 17.53
C VAL A 73 -7.98 -26.73 18.95
N ALA A 74 -8.06 -25.45 19.29
CA ALA A 74 -8.53 -25.00 20.60
C ALA A 74 -10.01 -25.35 20.83
N LEU A 75 -10.85 -25.23 19.80
CA LEU A 75 -12.26 -25.64 19.84
C LEU A 75 -12.37 -27.14 20.06
N MET A 76 -11.67 -27.97 19.28
CA MET A 76 -11.67 -29.43 19.47
C MET A 76 -11.24 -29.83 20.89
N ARG A 77 -10.20 -29.19 21.43
CA ARG A 77 -9.74 -29.44 22.80
C ARG A 77 -10.77 -29.04 23.85
N LEU A 78 -11.52 -27.96 23.59
CA LEU A 78 -12.60 -27.54 24.48
C LEU A 78 -13.75 -28.54 24.46
N ASP A 79 -14.12 -29.03 23.29
CA ASP A 79 -15.20 -29.99 23.11
C ASP A 79 -14.86 -31.35 23.76
N MET A 80 -13.61 -31.82 23.63
CA MET A 80 -13.16 -33.06 24.27
C MET A 80 -12.94 -32.93 25.78
N GLY A 81 -12.37 -31.81 26.24
CA GLY A 81 -11.95 -31.62 27.64
C GLY A 81 -13.01 -31.01 28.54
N GLY A 82 -14.10 -30.48 27.98
CA GLY A 82 -15.14 -29.76 28.72
C GLY A 82 -14.73 -28.35 29.16
N ARG A 83 -15.74 -27.58 29.57
CA ARG A 83 -15.64 -26.15 29.95
C ARG A 83 -15.44 -25.92 31.45
N GLU A 84 -15.59 -26.97 32.25
CA GLU A 84 -15.60 -26.90 33.70
C GLU A 84 -14.20 -26.96 34.32
N GLY A 85 -14.11 -26.50 35.58
CA GLY A 85 -12.85 -26.47 36.32
C GLY A 85 -11.89 -25.36 35.87
N ARG A 86 -10.70 -25.31 36.49
CA ARG A 86 -9.66 -24.32 36.16
C ARG A 86 -9.23 -24.46 34.69
N ASP A 87 -8.94 -25.68 34.27
CA ASP A 87 -8.42 -25.96 32.92
C ASP A 87 -9.48 -25.74 31.84
N GLY A 88 -10.77 -26.00 32.13
CA GLY A 88 -11.87 -25.71 31.20
C GLY A 88 -12.06 -24.22 30.98
N ARG A 89 -11.96 -23.41 32.05
CA ARG A 89 -11.96 -21.93 31.92
C ARG A 89 -10.78 -21.42 31.11
N GLU A 90 -9.60 -22.02 31.27
CA GLU A 90 -8.42 -21.63 30.49
C GLU A 90 -8.57 -21.98 29.00
N ARG A 91 -9.11 -23.16 28.68
CA ARG A 91 -9.46 -23.53 27.29
C ARG A 91 -10.47 -22.55 26.67
N MET A 92 -11.52 -22.19 27.41
CA MET A 92 -12.50 -21.17 26.99
C MET A 92 -11.83 -19.83 26.71
N ARG A 93 -10.99 -19.34 27.62
CA ARG A 93 -10.25 -18.08 27.43
C ARG A 93 -9.39 -18.12 26.17
N LYS A 94 -8.68 -19.22 25.94
CA LYS A 94 -7.87 -19.39 24.72
C LYS A 94 -8.72 -19.29 23.46
N VAL A 95 -9.88 -19.96 23.41
CA VAL A 95 -10.82 -19.86 22.28
C VAL A 95 -11.30 -18.42 22.07
N VAL A 96 -11.69 -17.73 23.14
CA VAL A 96 -12.15 -16.32 23.06
C VAL A 96 -11.06 -15.41 22.51
N VAL A 97 -9.83 -15.53 23.00
CA VAL A 97 -8.69 -14.74 22.52
C VAL A 97 -8.42 -15.02 21.05
N LEU A 98 -8.35 -16.30 20.65
CA LEU A 98 -8.09 -16.66 19.26
C LEU A 98 -9.19 -16.17 18.30
N ARG A 99 -10.46 -16.21 18.72
CA ARG A 99 -11.56 -15.60 17.93
C ARG A 99 -11.37 -14.10 17.74
N LYS A 100 -10.99 -13.38 18.80
CA LYS A 100 -10.72 -11.94 18.72
C LYS A 100 -9.54 -11.64 17.78
N VAL A 101 -8.47 -12.42 17.86
CA VAL A 101 -7.29 -12.25 17.00
C VAL A 101 -7.64 -12.50 15.52
N VAL A 102 -8.35 -13.58 15.22
CA VAL A 102 -8.77 -13.89 13.84
C VAL A 102 -9.64 -12.77 13.26
N ARG A 103 -10.59 -12.25 14.04
CA ARG A 103 -11.44 -11.11 13.63
C ARG A 103 -10.60 -9.85 13.41
N SER A 104 -9.70 -9.53 14.34
CA SER A 104 -8.79 -8.39 14.22
C SER A 104 -7.93 -8.46 12.96
N HIS A 105 -7.41 -9.64 12.59
CA HIS A 105 -6.70 -9.84 11.33
C HIS A 105 -7.57 -9.65 10.09
N GLN A 106 -8.83 -10.10 10.13
CA GLN A 106 -9.78 -9.89 9.05
C GLN A 106 -10.11 -8.39 8.86
N ASP A 107 -10.36 -7.67 9.95
CA ASP A 107 -10.65 -6.24 9.91
C ASP A 107 -9.42 -5.43 9.44
N TYR A 108 -8.22 -5.80 9.90
CA TYR A 108 -6.98 -5.18 9.41
C TYR A 108 -6.76 -5.41 7.92
N LYS A 109 -6.99 -6.64 7.42
CA LYS A 109 -6.94 -6.94 5.97
C LYS A 109 -7.91 -6.06 5.18
N LYS A 110 -9.15 -5.88 5.66
CA LYS A 110 -10.14 -4.99 5.02
C LYS A 110 -9.63 -3.56 4.91
N ASN A 111 -9.07 -3.02 6.00
CA ASN A 111 -8.50 -1.67 6.00
C ASN A 111 -7.32 -1.53 5.03
N LEU A 112 -6.43 -2.53 4.96
CA LEU A 112 -5.33 -2.55 4.00
C LEU A 112 -5.84 -2.53 2.56
N MET A 113 -6.89 -3.29 2.23
CA MET A 113 -7.47 -3.30 0.87
C MET A 113 -8.07 -1.93 0.50
N VAL A 114 -8.69 -1.22 1.45
CA VAL A 114 -9.20 0.15 1.23
C VAL A 114 -8.03 1.10 0.94
N CYS A 115 -6.98 1.06 1.76
CA CYS A 115 -5.78 1.88 1.55
C CYS A 115 -5.11 1.57 0.20
N GLU A 116 -4.97 0.29 -0.15
CA GLU A 116 -4.41 -0.12 -1.44
C GLU A 116 -5.22 0.45 -2.61
N GLY A 117 -6.55 0.38 -2.55
CA GLY A 117 -7.42 0.95 -3.59
C GLY A 117 -7.32 2.48 -3.74
N GLU A 118 -7.08 3.21 -2.65
CA GLU A 118 -6.80 4.66 -2.70
C GLU A 118 -5.42 4.95 -3.28
N LEU A 119 -4.40 4.20 -2.85
CA LEU A 119 -3.03 4.36 -3.32
C LEU A 119 -2.90 4.06 -4.81
N TRP A 120 -3.60 3.04 -5.34
CA TRP A 120 -3.63 2.75 -6.78
C TRP A 120 -4.22 3.90 -7.59
N ARG A 121 -5.32 4.51 -7.12
CA ARG A 121 -5.92 5.67 -7.77
C ARG A 121 -4.94 6.84 -7.83
N ASN A 122 -4.27 7.12 -6.71
CA ASN A 122 -3.30 8.21 -6.61
C ASN A 122 -2.05 7.93 -7.46
N GLU A 123 -1.53 6.71 -7.45
CA GLU A 123 -0.40 6.28 -8.30
C GLU A 123 -0.72 6.52 -9.77
N SER A 124 -1.88 6.05 -10.22
CA SER A 124 -2.27 6.12 -11.63
C SER A 124 -2.50 7.56 -12.09
N GLU A 125 -3.07 8.39 -11.23
CA GLU A 125 -3.24 9.82 -11.51
C GLU A 125 -1.88 10.53 -11.62
N LEU A 126 -0.97 10.32 -10.65
CA LEU A 126 0.36 10.92 -10.69
C LEU A 126 1.18 10.43 -11.87
N ARG A 127 1.14 9.13 -12.18
CA ARG A 127 1.81 8.53 -13.34
C ARG A 127 1.36 9.19 -14.63
N ARG A 128 0.06 9.46 -14.78
CA ARG A 128 -0.50 10.15 -15.93
C ARG A 128 0.01 11.59 -16.00
N MET A 129 0.02 12.33 -14.90
CA MET A 129 0.52 13.72 -14.86
C MET A 129 2.00 13.80 -15.23
N LEU A 130 2.85 12.95 -14.65
CA LEU A 130 4.29 12.92 -14.92
C LEU A 130 4.57 12.59 -16.40
N ARG A 131 3.83 11.65 -17.00
CA ARG A 131 3.94 11.35 -18.44
C ARG A 131 3.56 12.53 -19.33
N LEU A 132 2.52 13.29 -18.96
CA LEU A 132 2.12 14.49 -19.71
C LEU A 132 3.19 15.58 -19.63
N GLN A 133 3.77 15.81 -18.44
CA GLN A 133 4.81 16.80 -18.23
C GLN A 133 6.07 16.51 -19.07
N VAL A 134 6.45 15.25 -19.21
CA VAL A 134 7.57 14.83 -20.08
C VAL A 134 7.30 15.16 -21.55
N ARG A 135 6.07 14.89 -22.01
CA ARG A 135 5.65 15.16 -23.38
C ARG A 135 5.65 16.66 -23.68
N GLU A 136 5.21 17.48 -22.73
CA GLU A 136 5.23 18.95 -22.83
C GLU A 136 6.64 19.52 -22.80
N ASN A 137 7.54 18.94 -21.99
CA ASN A 137 8.94 19.36 -21.88
C ASN A 137 9.82 18.93 -23.07
N GLY A 138 9.27 18.19 -24.04
CA GLY A 138 9.97 17.80 -25.27
C GLY A 138 11.13 16.82 -25.07
N ASN A 139 11.24 16.20 -23.90
CA ASN A 139 12.31 15.27 -23.55
C ASN A 139 11.73 13.87 -23.31
N ALA A 140 11.41 13.15 -24.38
CA ALA A 140 10.84 11.80 -24.30
C ALA A 140 11.72 10.83 -23.51
N ASP A 141 13.04 11.07 -23.53
CA ASP A 141 14.06 10.20 -22.96
C ASP A 141 14.35 10.53 -21.48
N TYR A 142 13.65 11.52 -20.89
CA TYR A 142 13.88 11.98 -19.51
C TYR A 142 13.84 10.84 -18.48
N TYR A 143 13.05 9.81 -18.75
CA TYR A 143 12.93 8.64 -17.89
C TYR A 143 13.63 7.37 -18.37
N GLU A 144 14.23 7.32 -19.57
CA GLU A 144 14.87 6.11 -20.13
C GLU A 144 16.08 5.62 -19.32
N GLY A 145 16.80 6.52 -18.63
CA GLY A 145 17.87 6.17 -17.66
C GLY A 145 17.37 6.06 -16.21
N ARG A 146 16.07 6.25 -16.01
CA ARG A 146 15.36 6.38 -14.74
C ARG A 146 14.20 5.38 -14.68
N ASN A 147 14.30 4.23 -15.34
CA ASN A 147 13.21 3.24 -15.43
C ASN A 147 12.69 2.75 -14.06
N TRP A 148 13.55 2.74 -13.03
CA TRP A 148 13.18 2.48 -11.64
C TRP A 148 12.16 3.48 -11.04
N TRP A 149 11.86 4.58 -11.74
CA TRP A 149 10.83 5.56 -11.41
C TRP A 149 9.42 5.17 -11.84
N PHE A 150 9.24 4.26 -12.81
CA PHE A 150 7.89 3.86 -13.27
C PHE A 150 7.64 2.36 -13.14
N VAL A 151 8.68 1.58 -12.84
CA VAL A 151 8.57 0.16 -12.55
C VAL A 151 8.33 0.01 -11.05
N ALA A 152 7.08 0.19 -10.63
CA ALA A 152 6.61 -0.50 -9.44
C ALA A 152 6.25 -1.92 -9.88
N GLY A 153 7.25 -2.82 -9.90
CA GLY A 153 7.03 -4.27 -9.80
C GLY A 153 6.45 -5.02 -11.01
N GLU A 154 6.85 -4.70 -12.25
CA GLU A 154 6.55 -5.57 -13.41
C GLU A 154 7.78 -6.37 -13.84
N GLU A 155 8.43 -7.09 -12.90
CA GLU A 155 9.38 -8.18 -13.18
C GLU A 155 9.41 -9.15 -11.99
N GLU A 156 8.35 -9.93 -11.80
CA GLU A 156 8.39 -11.28 -11.23
C GLU A 156 7.03 -11.96 -11.51
N SER A 157 6.76 -12.22 -12.78
CA SER A 157 5.80 -13.27 -13.16
C SER A 157 6.60 -14.38 -13.82
N ASP A 158 7.25 -15.18 -12.98
CA ASP A 158 7.56 -16.57 -13.29
C ASP A 158 7.00 -17.40 -12.13
N ASP A 159 5.68 -17.27 -11.92
CA ASP A 159 4.89 -18.24 -11.17
C ASP A 159 4.75 -19.48 -12.06
N GLU A 160 5.85 -20.24 -12.17
CA GLU A 160 5.74 -21.67 -12.43
C GLU A 160 5.32 -22.35 -11.12
N ASP A 161 4.11 -22.89 -11.17
CA ASP A 161 3.60 -24.05 -10.43
C ASP A 161 3.23 -23.88 -8.94
N GLY A 162 1.92 -23.71 -8.74
CA GLY A 162 1.14 -24.82 -8.16
C GLY A 162 0.73 -24.67 -6.70
N GLU A 163 -0.45 -24.09 -6.49
CA GLU A 163 -1.61 -24.72 -5.82
C GLU A 163 -2.66 -23.63 -5.58
N ASP A 164 -3.52 -23.42 -6.60
CA ASP A 164 -4.85 -22.84 -6.44
C ASP A 164 -5.66 -23.78 -5.53
N GLU A 165 -5.59 -23.58 -4.22
CA GLU A 165 -6.68 -24.03 -3.36
C GLU A 165 -7.76 -22.95 -3.38
N GLU A 166 -8.82 -23.28 -4.11
CA GLU A 166 -10.09 -22.57 -4.26
C GLU A 166 -10.58 -21.99 -2.92
N ASP A 167 -10.48 -20.67 -2.77
CA ASP A 167 -11.21 -19.91 -1.75
C ASP A 167 -12.67 -19.84 -2.23
N GLU A 168 -13.44 -20.91 -1.99
CA GLU A 168 -14.90 -20.85 -1.98
C GLU A 168 -15.34 -20.00 -0.77
N GLU A 169 -15.24 -18.67 -0.89
CA GLU A 169 -15.94 -17.74 -0.01
C GLU A 169 -17.44 -17.86 -0.31
N ASN A 170 -18.11 -18.79 0.39
CA ASN A 170 -19.56 -18.85 0.47
C ASN A 170 -20.06 -17.65 1.29
N GLU A 171 -20.13 -16.48 0.66
CA GLU A 171 -20.87 -15.31 1.15
C GLU A 171 -22.38 -15.55 0.93
N GLU A 172 -22.99 -16.38 1.78
CA GLU A 172 -24.44 -16.26 1.98
C GLU A 172 -24.72 -15.10 2.94
N GLU A 173 -25.05 -13.97 2.34
CA GLU A 173 -25.78 -12.86 2.93
C GLU A 173 -27.10 -13.37 3.56
N GLU A 174 -27.22 -13.36 4.89
CA GLU A 174 -28.54 -13.25 5.50
C GLU A 174 -28.84 -11.78 5.78
N MET A 175 -29.52 -11.17 4.80
CA MET A 175 -30.37 -10.02 5.00
C MET A 175 -31.64 -10.47 5.75
N ASP A 176 -31.78 -10.11 7.02
CA ASP A 176 -33.07 -10.19 7.72
C ASP A 176 -33.75 -8.82 7.66
N GLU A 177 -34.53 -8.60 6.59
CA GLU A 177 -35.52 -7.52 6.53
C GLU A 177 -36.76 -7.93 7.33
N GLY A 178 -36.93 -7.29 8.49
CA GLY A 178 -38.19 -6.76 9.01
C GLY A 178 -39.44 -7.66 8.97
N ASN A 179 -39.88 -8.08 10.15
CA ASN A 179 -41.31 -8.25 10.41
C ASN A 179 -41.70 -7.59 11.74
N GLU A 180 -42.39 -6.45 11.63
CA GLU A 180 -43.17 -5.87 12.72
C GLU A 180 -44.32 -6.82 13.09
N VAL A 181 -44.49 -7.14 14.38
CA VAL A 181 -45.81 -7.26 15.04
C VAL A 181 -45.61 -7.34 16.56
N GLU A 182 -46.40 -6.52 17.25
CA GLU A 182 -46.55 -6.36 18.70
C GLU A 182 -46.82 -7.67 19.46
N GLY A 183 -46.22 -7.82 20.66
CA GLY A 183 -46.57 -8.90 21.58
C GLY A 183 -45.68 -8.98 22.81
N SER A 184 -46.09 -8.27 23.85
CA SER A 184 -45.72 -8.35 25.27
C SER A 184 -44.87 -9.52 25.80
N GLU A 185 -44.01 -9.13 26.77
CA GLU A 185 -43.70 -9.83 28.03
C GLU A 185 -42.33 -10.53 28.13
N GLY A 186 -41.37 -9.80 28.71
CA GLY A 186 -40.45 -10.33 29.72
C GLY A 186 -39.25 -11.14 29.24
N MET A 187 -38.13 -10.46 28.93
CA MET A 187 -36.81 -10.99 29.28
C MET A 187 -35.83 -9.83 29.42
N GLU A 188 -35.39 -9.60 30.66
CA GLU A 188 -34.36 -8.67 31.06
C GLU A 188 -33.05 -9.04 30.35
N LEU A 189 -32.65 -8.23 29.37
CA LEU A 189 -31.27 -8.20 28.90
C LEU A 189 -30.52 -7.27 29.83
N ASP A 190 -29.74 -7.86 30.73
CA ASP A 190 -28.74 -7.13 31.52
C ASP A 190 -27.78 -6.42 30.55
N CYS A 191 -28.03 -5.13 30.35
CA CYS A 191 -27.07 -4.16 29.84
C CYS A 191 -25.86 -4.16 30.78
N TRP A 192 -24.76 -4.78 30.37
CA TRP A 192 -23.48 -4.54 31.01
C TRP A 192 -23.00 -3.16 30.54
N SER A 193 -23.37 -2.16 31.33
CA SER A 193 -22.92 -0.78 31.25
C SER A 193 -21.38 -0.74 31.23
N GLU A 194 -20.84 -0.06 30.23
CA GLU A 194 -19.46 0.43 30.23
C GLU A 194 -19.37 1.52 31.31
N GLU A 195 -18.80 1.20 32.47
CA GLU A 195 -18.31 2.19 33.42
C GLU A 195 -16.79 2.24 33.29
N ASP A 196 -16.33 3.17 32.46
CA ASP A 196 -14.97 3.71 32.51
C ASP A 196 -14.87 4.60 33.75
N GLU A 197 -14.31 4.09 34.85
CA GLU A 197 -13.90 4.92 35.98
C GLU A 197 -12.56 5.60 35.67
N ASP A 198 -12.65 6.83 35.17
CA ASP A 198 -11.58 7.83 35.16
C ASP A 198 -11.11 8.12 36.60
N LEU A 199 -9.95 7.56 36.98
CA LEU A 199 -9.24 7.93 38.21
C LEU A 199 -8.37 9.18 37.94
N GLU A 200 -8.98 10.36 38.06
CA GLU A 200 -8.26 11.61 38.30
C GLU A 200 -7.61 11.57 39.69
N MET A 201 -6.28 11.42 39.73
CA MET A 201 -5.51 11.61 40.96
C MET A 201 -5.23 13.10 41.15
N GLU A 202 -5.99 13.74 42.05
CA GLU A 202 -5.62 15.05 42.61
C GLU A 202 -4.29 14.93 43.36
N MET A 203 -3.28 15.67 42.91
CA MET A 203 -2.09 15.94 43.72
C MET A 203 -2.39 17.12 44.65
N GLU A 204 -2.48 16.86 45.95
CA GLU A 204 -2.38 17.91 46.96
C GLU A 204 -0.91 18.14 47.35
N GLY A 205 -0.50 19.42 47.26
CA GLY A 205 0.21 20.16 48.32
C GLY A 205 1.65 19.82 48.63
#